data_AF-A0A9P6NFV8-F1
#
_entry.id   AF-A0A9P6NFV8-F1
#
_cell.length_a   1.000
_cell.length_b   1.000
_cell.length_c   1.000
_cell.angle_alpha   90.00
_cell.angle_beta   90.00
_cell.angle_gamma   90.00
#
_symmetry.space_group_name_H-M   'P 1'
#
loop_
_entity.id
_entity.type
_entity.pdbx_description
1 polymer ?
#
loop_
_entity_poly.entity_id
_entity_poly.type
_entity_poly.pdbx_seq_one_letter_code
_entity_poly.pdbx_strand_id
1 'polypeptide(L)'
;FSQVQRLKRKCPPKKVDPKKSDSGLFEVDDHTYVAMLEYYQQKDSAWYDYQSLDLPEGAKVLTPYATEVQSMEVGAVRFNRGNGNKVVEYIKNGVRTWGIVTHCLKGEADSLVCLRNLEVIENEVLNSVMKRIGLVQLKDVGQHTFIEATAINETRSYRFLAAWSLGYEGPSMLVNVQENIIPETLDLEL
;
A
#
# COMPACT_ATOMS: atom_id res chain seq x y z
N PHE A 1 -14.52 -12.21 2.67
CA PHE A 1 -14.35 -12.09 4.13
C PHE A 1 -12.86 -12.04 4.44
N SER A 2 -12.28 -10.84 4.63
CA SER A 2 -10.87 -10.68 5.01
C SER A 2 -10.83 -10.38 6.51
N GLN A 3 -10.44 -11.36 7.32
CA GLN A 3 -10.03 -11.08 8.70
C GLN A 3 -8.70 -10.32 8.62
N VAL A 4 -8.76 -8.99 8.68
CA VAL A 4 -7.59 -8.17 8.99
C VAL A 4 -7.22 -8.53 10.42
N GLN A 5 -6.18 -9.35 10.61
CA GLN A 5 -5.63 -9.61 11.93
C GLN A 5 -5.23 -8.27 12.54
N ARG A 6 -5.85 -7.93 13.67
CA ARG A 6 -5.48 -6.73 14.41
C ARG A 6 -4.12 -6.98 15.05
N LEU A 7 -3.12 -6.19 14.64
CA LEU A 7 -1.83 -6.07 15.30
C LEU A 7 -2.03 -5.92 16.82
N LYS A 8 -1.44 -6.82 17.61
CA LYS A 8 -1.54 -6.76 19.07
C LYS A 8 -0.37 -5.94 19.60
N ARG A 9 -0.64 -4.78 20.21
CA ARG A 9 0.36 -4.02 20.97
C ARG A 9 0.89 -4.90 22.12
N LYS A 10 2.06 -5.52 21.96
CA LYS A 10 2.88 -5.97 23.10
C LYS A 10 3.80 -4.79 23.46
N CYS A 11 3.67 -4.31 24.69
CA CYS A 11 4.38 -3.11 25.16
C CYS A 11 5.91 -3.34 25.13
N PRO A 12 6.71 -2.36 24.67
CA PRO A 12 8.15 -2.32 24.93
C PRO A 12 8.42 -2.10 26.43
N PRO A 13 9.64 -2.36 26.92
CA PRO A 13 9.99 -2.16 28.32
C PRO A 13 9.69 -0.72 28.78
N LYS A 14 9.02 -0.62 29.94
CA LYS A 14 8.44 0.61 30.49
C LYS A 14 9.50 1.69 30.72
N LYS A 15 9.37 2.81 30.00
CA LYS A 15 9.64 4.19 30.43
C LYS A 15 9.20 5.12 29.29
N VAL A 16 8.11 5.88 29.49
CA VAL A 16 7.83 7.24 28.98
C VAL A 16 6.35 7.56 29.25
N ASP A 17 6.10 8.69 29.92
CA ASP A 17 4.76 9.19 30.26
C ASP A 17 3.96 9.65 29.02
N PRO A 18 2.62 9.48 29.01
CA PRO A 18 1.81 9.70 27.81
C PRO A 18 1.41 11.17 27.68
N LYS A 19 2.07 11.90 26.76
CA LYS A 19 1.47 13.08 26.12
C LYS A 19 0.96 12.68 24.73
N LYS A 20 -0.24 13.14 24.39
CA LYS A 20 -1.01 12.81 23.19
C LYS A 20 -0.27 13.13 21.87
N SER A 21 0.55 12.19 21.41
CA SER A 21 0.77 11.88 19.99
C SER A 21 0.88 10.36 19.90
N ASP A 22 -0.17 9.73 19.37
CA ASP A 22 -0.44 8.31 19.47
C ASP A 22 0.46 7.51 18.51
N SER A 23 1.54 6.92 19.04
CA SER A 23 1.95 5.54 18.75
C SER A 23 3.24 5.22 19.51
N GLY A 24 3.08 4.57 20.66
CA GLY A 24 4.21 3.82 21.22
C GLY A 24 4.60 2.69 20.26
N LEU A 25 5.87 2.28 20.33
CA LEU A 25 6.37 1.10 19.64
C LEU A 25 5.45 -0.11 19.92
N PHE A 26 5.16 -0.89 18.89
CA PHE A 26 4.36 -2.10 18.98
C PHE A 26 5.05 -3.22 18.21
N GLU A 27 4.86 -4.46 18.65
CA GLU A 27 5.32 -5.64 17.94
C GLU A 27 4.44 -5.89 16.70
N VAL A 28 5.05 -5.92 15.52
CA VAL A 28 4.37 -6.34 14.29
C VAL A 28 4.09 -7.84 14.33
N ASP A 29 3.02 -8.30 13.67
CA ASP A 29 2.80 -9.74 13.48
C ASP A 29 3.84 -10.33 12.51
N ASP A 30 3.99 -11.66 12.53
CA ASP A 30 5.02 -12.37 11.75
C ASP A 30 4.92 -12.10 10.24
N HIS A 31 3.71 -11.97 9.68
CA HIS A 31 3.56 -11.72 8.24
C HIS A 31 4.02 -10.30 7.88
N THR A 32 3.64 -9.32 8.69
CA THR A 32 4.10 -7.94 8.57
C THR A 32 5.61 -7.85 8.76
N TYR A 33 6.17 -8.55 9.76
CA TYR A 33 7.61 -8.59 10.03
C TYR A 33 8.40 -9.15 8.85
N VAL A 34 8.01 -10.33 8.34
CA VAL A 34 8.70 -10.98 7.21
C VAL A 34 8.66 -10.09 5.98
N ALA A 35 7.52 -9.49 5.65
CA ALA A 35 7.41 -8.59 4.51
C ALA A 35 8.25 -7.30 4.68
N MET A 36 8.39 -6.78 5.91
CA MET A 36 9.32 -5.68 6.21
C MET A 36 10.78 -6.11 6.04
N LEU A 37 11.14 -7.30 6.52
CA LEU A 37 12.48 -7.86 6.39
C LEU A 37 12.87 -8.05 4.93
N GLU A 38 11.99 -8.64 4.11
CA GLU A 38 12.18 -8.80 2.67
C GLU A 38 12.44 -7.45 1.98
N TYR A 39 11.70 -6.41 2.36
CA TYR A 39 11.90 -5.06 1.84
C TYR A 39 13.30 -4.51 2.16
N TYR A 40 13.76 -4.65 3.42
CA TYR A 40 15.09 -4.17 3.79
C TYR A 40 16.20 -5.00 3.14
N GLN A 41 16.01 -6.32 3.00
CA GLN A 41 16.94 -7.23 2.33
C GLN A 41 17.11 -6.92 0.84
N GLN A 42 16.05 -6.45 0.15
CA GLN A 42 16.14 -6.01 -1.25
C GLN A 42 17.06 -4.78 -1.43
N LYS A 43 17.20 -3.93 -0.41
CA LYS A 43 18.08 -2.77 -0.44
C LYS A 43 19.48 -3.09 0.03
N ASP A 44 19.59 -3.93 1.06
CA ASP A 44 20.83 -4.34 1.67
C ASP A 44 20.70 -5.77 2.20
N SER A 45 21.40 -6.70 1.56
CA SER A 45 21.37 -8.12 1.94
C SER A 45 21.98 -8.41 3.31
N ALA A 46 22.58 -7.41 3.98
CA ALA A 46 23.06 -7.53 5.34
C ALA A 46 21.93 -7.53 6.39
N TRP A 47 20.66 -7.27 6.03
CA TRP A 47 19.54 -7.36 6.97
C TRP A 47 19.15 -8.82 7.26
N TYR A 48 19.08 -9.17 8.54
CA TYR A 48 18.75 -10.50 9.04
C TYR A 48 17.60 -10.49 10.04
N ASP A 49 16.95 -11.64 10.11
CA ASP A 49 15.94 -11.94 11.11
C ASP A 49 16.55 -11.90 12.52
N TYR A 50 15.91 -11.16 13.43
CA TYR A 50 16.33 -11.07 14.83
C TYR A 50 16.21 -12.40 15.59
N GLN A 51 15.40 -13.34 15.09
CA GLN A 51 15.25 -14.67 15.68
C GLN A 51 16.35 -15.64 15.23
N SER A 52 17.18 -15.27 14.25
CA SER A 52 18.29 -16.13 13.80
C SER A 52 19.31 -16.33 14.92
N LEU A 53 19.65 -17.59 15.20
CA LEU A 53 20.61 -17.95 16.25
C LEU A 53 22.07 -17.70 15.83
N ASP A 54 22.35 -17.83 14.54
CA ASP A 54 23.69 -17.66 13.97
C ASP A 54 23.69 -16.46 13.00
N LEU A 55 23.93 -15.27 13.55
CA LEU A 55 24.07 -14.05 12.75
C LEU A 55 25.45 -14.01 12.10
N PRO A 56 25.55 -13.81 10.77
CA PRO A 56 26.85 -13.65 10.12
C PRO A 56 27.53 -12.34 10.58
N GLU A 57 28.85 -12.29 10.44
CA GLU A 57 29.62 -11.10 10.78
C GLU A 57 29.17 -9.90 9.94
N GLY A 58 28.84 -8.79 10.61
CA GLY A 58 28.32 -7.58 9.96
C GLY A 58 26.81 -7.56 9.69
N ALA A 59 26.05 -8.56 10.16
CA ALA A 59 24.60 -8.56 10.04
C ALA A 59 23.93 -7.34 10.73
N LYS A 60 23.00 -6.71 10.01
CA LYS A 60 22.04 -5.73 10.54
C LYS A 60 20.79 -6.47 10.98
N VAL A 61 20.34 -6.25 12.21
CA VAL A 61 19.19 -6.96 12.77
C VAL A 61 17.95 -6.07 12.71
N LEU A 62 16.90 -6.54 12.04
CA LEU A 62 15.61 -5.86 12.03
C LEU A 62 14.79 -6.28 13.25
N THR A 63 14.48 -5.35 14.15
CA THR A 63 13.60 -5.63 15.29
C THR A 63 12.14 -5.79 14.84
N PRO A 64 11.32 -6.56 15.58
CA PRO A 64 9.90 -6.71 15.26
C PRO A 64 9.06 -5.51 15.75
N TYR A 65 9.69 -4.40 16.11
CA TYR A 65 8.98 -3.25 16.67
C TYR A 65 8.91 -2.11 15.67
N ALA A 66 7.72 -1.56 15.50
CA ALA A 66 7.48 -0.41 14.64
C ALA A 66 6.59 0.62 15.33
N THR A 67 6.51 1.82 14.77
CA THR A 67 5.56 2.86 15.18
C THR A 67 4.48 2.98 14.12
N GLU A 68 3.22 2.71 14.46
CA GLU A 68 2.12 2.74 13.48
C GLU A 68 1.44 4.10 13.54
N VAL A 69 1.42 4.80 12.40
CA VAL A 69 0.74 6.08 12.27
C VAL A 69 -0.56 5.89 11.48
N GLN A 70 -1.61 6.61 11.86
CA GLN A 70 -2.89 6.47 11.17
C GLN A 70 -2.89 7.10 9.77
N SER A 71 -2.12 8.18 9.60
CA SER A 71 -1.98 8.92 8.36
C SER A 71 -0.55 9.39 8.17
N MET A 72 -0.13 9.48 6.91
CA MET A 72 1.13 10.07 6.51
C MET A 72 0.90 11.15 5.45
N GLU A 73 1.78 12.13 5.45
CA GLU A 73 1.82 13.21 4.48
C GLU A 73 3.22 13.22 3.85
N VAL A 74 3.25 13.19 2.53
CA VAL A 74 4.46 13.11 1.71
C VAL A 74 4.30 14.13 0.59
N GLY A 75 5.08 15.21 0.64
CA GLY A 75 4.87 16.35 -0.25
C GLY A 75 3.46 16.91 -0.11
N ALA A 76 2.72 16.99 -1.21
CA ALA A 76 1.31 17.41 -1.21
C ALA A 76 0.30 16.25 -1.03
N VAL A 77 0.80 15.01 -0.91
CA VAL A 77 -0.04 13.81 -0.88
C VAL A 77 -0.28 13.38 0.56
N ARG A 78 -1.55 13.23 0.93
CA ARG A 78 -1.95 12.73 2.24
C ARG A 78 -2.78 11.47 2.12
N PHE A 79 -2.35 10.39 2.75
CA PHE A 79 -3.06 9.11 2.78
C PHE A 79 -3.17 8.59 4.21
N ASN A 80 -4.13 7.69 4.43
CA ASN A 80 -4.37 7.11 5.74
C ASN A 80 -4.92 5.69 5.64
N ARG A 81 -4.70 4.91 6.70
CA ARG A 81 -5.22 3.54 6.84
C ARG A 81 -6.71 3.51 7.21
N GLY A 82 -7.22 4.54 7.89
CA GLY A 82 -8.52 4.55 8.57
C GLY A 82 -9.72 4.74 7.65
N ASN A 83 -9.86 5.92 7.03
CA ASN A 83 -10.97 6.35 6.17
C ASN A 83 -10.53 7.46 5.21
N GLY A 84 -10.91 7.38 3.93
CA GLY A 84 -10.84 8.52 3.02
C GLY A 84 -10.31 8.17 1.63
N ASN A 85 -9.11 7.60 1.51
CA ASN A 85 -8.54 7.13 0.24
C ASN A 85 -7.40 6.14 0.53
N LYS A 86 -7.72 4.84 0.63
CA LYS A 86 -6.69 3.79 0.84
C LYS A 86 -6.07 3.32 -0.46
N VAL A 87 -6.72 3.56 -1.60
CA VAL A 87 -6.12 3.22 -2.89
C VAL A 87 -5.13 4.32 -3.24
N VAL A 88 -3.90 3.90 -3.47
CA VAL A 88 -2.81 4.77 -3.88
C VAL A 88 -2.24 4.30 -5.19
N GLU A 89 -1.77 5.28 -5.94
CA GLU A 89 -0.93 5.08 -7.10
C GLU A 89 0.53 5.28 -6.70
N TYR A 90 1.41 4.38 -7.12
CA TYR A 90 2.83 4.43 -6.83
C TYR A 90 3.65 3.92 -8.01
N ILE A 91 4.93 4.30 -8.06
CA ILE A 91 5.86 3.82 -9.09
C ILE A 91 6.68 2.67 -8.54
N LYS A 92 6.66 1.53 -9.23
CA LYS A 92 7.53 0.38 -8.97
C LYS A 92 8.33 0.08 -10.21
N ASN A 93 9.67 0.14 -10.11
CA ASN A 93 10.57 -0.11 -11.25
C ASN A 93 10.24 0.74 -12.49
N GLY A 94 9.84 2.00 -12.30
CA GLY A 94 9.43 2.90 -13.39
C GLY A 94 8.02 2.65 -13.95
N VAL A 95 7.30 1.66 -13.43
CA VAL A 95 5.94 1.31 -13.89
C VAL A 95 4.90 1.80 -12.89
N ARG A 96 3.86 2.46 -13.42
CA ARG A 96 2.68 2.88 -12.66
C ARG A 96 1.95 1.66 -12.11
N THR A 97 1.80 1.61 -10.79
CA THR A 97 1.20 0.48 -10.05
C THR A 97 0.19 0.99 -9.03
N TRP A 98 -0.65 0.08 -8.53
CA TRP A 98 -1.77 0.37 -7.65
C TRP A 98 -1.71 -0.48 -6.39
N GLY A 99 -2.17 0.07 -5.27
CA GLY A 99 -2.24 -0.67 -4.02
C GLY A 99 -3.24 -0.11 -3.03
N ILE A 100 -3.70 -0.96 -2.11
CA ILE A 100 -4.50 -0.56 -0.95
C ILE A 100 -3.59 -0.43 0.26
N VAL A 101 -3.54 0.76 0.87
CA VAL A 101 -2.86 1.01 2.13
C VAL A 101 -3.49 0.17 3.24
N THR A 102 -2.69 -0.73 3.81
CA THR A 102 -3.08 -1.59 4.94
C THR A 102 -2.45 -1.14 6.25
N HIS A 103 -1.19 -0.68 6.21
CA HIS A 103 -0.44 -0.16 7.36
C HIS A 103 0.44 1.02 6.93
N CYS A 104 0.56 2.02 7.81
CA CYS A 104 1.55 3.09 7.67
C CYS A 104 2.47 3.02 8.90
N LEU A 105 3.75 2.77 8.66
CA LEU A 105 4.74 2.56 9.70
C LEU A 105 5.82 3.63 9.62
N LYS A 106 6.24 4.13 10.77
CA LYS A 106 7.37 5.03 10.91
C LYS A 106 8.51 4.29 11.59
N GLY A 107 9.60 4.09 10.85
CA GLY A 107 10.88 3.64 11.39
C GLY A 107 11.71 4.82 11.91
N GLU A 108 12.92 4.53 12.38
CA GLU A 108 13.86 5.56 12.80
C GLU A 108 14.43 6.36 11.61
N ALA A 109 14.69 5.68 10.50
CA ALA A 109 15.31 6.26 9.31
C ALA A 109 14.31 6.55 8.17
N ASP A 110 13.23 5.79 8.07
CA ASP A 110 12.29 5.86 6.96
C ASP A 110 10.82 5.69 7.36
N SER A 111 9.95 6.13 6.46
CA SER A 111 8.50 5.97 6.55
C SER A 111 8.07 4.91 5.55
N LEU A 112 7.51 3.82 6.04
CA LEU A 112 7.11 2.66 5.26
C LEU A 112 5.59 2.56 5.15
N VAL A 113 5.14 2.09 3.99
CA VAL A 113 3.72 1.83 3.75
C VAL A 113 3.57 0.39 3.28
N CYS A 114 2.73 -0.37 3.98
CA CYS A 114 2.31 -1.69 3.54
C CYS A 114 1.13 -1.54 2.60
N LEU A 115 1.30 -1.98 1.36
CA LEU A 115 0.27 -2.02 0.35
C LEU A 115 -0.16 -3.45 0.11
N ARG A 116 -1.45 -3.66 -0.09
CA ARG A 116 -1.94 -4.84 -0.77
C ARG A 116 -2.03 -4.54 -2.26
N ASN A 117 -1.37 -5.36 -3.07
CA ASN A 117 -1.20 -5.11 -4.50
C ASN A 117 -2.53 -5.21 -5.25
N LEU A 118 -2.73 -4.24 -6.13
CA LEU A 118 -3.84 -4.22 -7.07
C LEU A 118 -3.32 -4.38 -8.49
N GLU A 119 -4.02 -5.17 -9.29
CA GLU A 119 -3.74 -5.36 -10.71
C GLU A 119 -4.86 -4.76 -11.55
N VAL A 120 -4.49 -4.19 -12.71
CA VAL A 120 -5.46 -3.77 -13.73
C VAL A 120 -6.13 -5.00 -14.31
N ILE A 121 -7.45 -4.96 -14.39
CA ILE A 121 -8.22 -5.95 -15.14
C ILE A 121 -8.21 -5.51 -16.60
N GLU A 122 -7.56 -6.31 -17.43
CA GLU A 122 -7.52 -6.08 -18.88
C GLU A 122 -8.76 -6.65 -19.55
N ASN A 123 -9.52 -5.80 -20.24
CA ASN A 123 -10.64 -6.19 -21.09
C ASN A 123 -10.56 -5.44 -22.42
N GLU A 124 -10.22 -6.13 -23.51
CA GLU A 124 -9.94 -5.50 -24.81
C GLU A 124 -11.05 -4.55 -25.30
N VAL A 125 -12.31 -4.91 -25.05
CA VAL A 125 -13.47 -4.12 -25.49
C VAL A 125 -13.66 -2.90 -24.59
N LEU A 126 -13.69 -3.11 -23.27
CA LEU A 126 -14.00 -2.05 -22.29
C LEU A 126 -12.83 -1.13 -22.00
N ASN A 127 -11.58 -1.59 -22.15
CA ASN A 127 -10.38 -0.81 -21.88
C ASN A 127 -10.34 0.49 -22.67
N SER A 128 -10.75 0.47 -23.94
CA SER A 128 -10.80 1.67 -24.78
C SER A 128 -11.76 2.72 -24.22
N VAL A 129 -12.96 2.28 -23.83
CA VAL A 129 -14.00 3.14 -23.23
C VAL A 129 -13.56 3.64 -21.87
N MET A 130 -13.07 2.75 -20.99
CA MET A 130 -12.60 3.09 -19.64
C MET A 130 -11.47 4.12 -19.67
N LYS A 131 -10.48 3.95 -20.55
CA LYS A 131 -9.40 4.92 -20.74
C LYS A 131 -9.93 6.29 -21.18
N ARG A 132 -10.86 6.34 -22.14
CA ARG A 132 -11.47 7.60 -22.61
C ARG A 132 -12.19 8.37 -21.51
N ILE A 133 -12.85 7.68 -20.60
CA ILE A 133 -13.57 8.29 -19.46
C ILE A 133 -12.69 8.43 -18.20
N GLY A 134 -11.40 8.11 -18.29
CA GLY A 134 -10.45 8.24 -17.19
C GLY A 134 -10.69 7.26 -16.03
N LEU A 135 -11.16 6.05 -16.32
CA LEU A 135 -11.41 5.00 -15.33
C LEU A 135 -10.49 3.80 -15.53
N VAL A 136 -10.15 3.14 -14.43
CA VAL A 136 -9.40 1.88 -14.42
C VAL A 136 -10.10 0.91 -13.47
N GLN A 137 -10.33 -0.32 -13.93
CA GLN A 137 -10.83 -1.40 -13.10
C GLN A 137 -9.66 -2.21 -12.53
N LEU A 138 -9.67 -2.42 -11.21
CA LEU A 138 -8.61 -3.08 -10.47
C LEU A 138 -9.14 -4.29 -9.70
N LYS A 139 -8.33 -5.34 -9.57
CA LYS A 139 -8.57 -6.49 -8.68
C LYS A 139 -7.52 -6.54 -7.57
N ASP A 140 -7.93 -7.03 -6.41
CA ASP A 140 -7.03 -7.33 -5.29
C ASP A 140 -6.32 -8.67 -5.55
N VAL A 141 -4.99 -8.67 -5.52
CA VAL A 141 -4.15 -9.87 -5.74
C VAL A 141 -3.84 -10.58 -4.41
N GLY A 142 -4.14 -9.96 -3.27
CA GLY A 142 -3.88 -10.52 -1.94
C GLY A 142 -2.43 -10.50 -1.50
N GLN A 143 -1.50 -10.08 -2.37
CA GLN A 143 -0.08 -9.95 -2.05
C GLN A 143 0.20 -8.63 -1.35
N HIS A 144 0.98 -8.67 -0.28
CA HIS A 144 1.44 -7.46 0.42
C HIS A 144 2.83 -7.06 -0.07
N THR A 145 3.12 -5.76 -0.07
CA THR A 145 4.43 -5.22 -0.40
C THR A 145 4.67 -3.96 0.41
N PHE A 146 5.88 -3.81 0.94
CA PHE A 146 6.33 -2.59 1.56
C PHE A 146 7.01 -1.68 0.55
N ILE A 147 6.72 -0.39 0.64
CA ILE A 147 7.40 0.66 -0.11
C ILE A 147 7.74 1.83 0.81
N GLU A 148 8.68 2.67 0.38
CA GLU A 148 8.84 4.00 0.99
C GLU A 148 7.59 4.84 0.75
N ALA A 149 7.19 5.62 1.76
CA ALA A 149 6.07 6.54 1.64
C ALA A 149 6.28 7.57 0.51
N THR A 150 7.53 7.93 0.21
CA THR A 150 7.96 8.81 -0.90
C THR A 150 7.64 8.27 -2.28
N ALA A 151 7.44 6.95 -2.43
CA ALA A 151 7.11 6.34 -3.71
C ALA A 151 5.61 6.49 -4.07
N ILE A 152 4.78 6.97 -3.15
CA ILE A 152 3.36 7.23 -3.39
C ILE A 152 3.21 8.56 -4.12
N ASN A 153 2.61 8.49 -5.30
CA ASN A 153 2.38 9.67 -6.14
C ASN A 153 1.03 10.33 -5.86
N GLU A 154 -0.02 9.53 -5.65
CA GLU A 154 -1.37 10.07 -5.52
C GLU A 154 -2.29 9.13 -4.73
N THR A 155 -3.27 9.72 -4.04
CA THR A 155 -4.39 8.98 -3.46
C THR A 155 -5.58 9.04 -4.39
N ARG A 156 -6.26 7.91 -4.56
CA ARG A 156 -7.29 7.78 -5.59
C ARG A 156 -8.63 7.42 -4.99
N SER A 157 -9.65 8.13 -5.44
CA SER A 157 -11.03 7.80 -5.12
C SER A 157 -11.44 6.57 -5.91
N TYR A 158 -12.18 5.69 -5.25
CA TYR A 158 -12.58 4.41 -5.82
C TYR A 158 -13.98 4.01 -5.39
N ARG A 159 -14.57 3.08 -6.12
CA ARG A 159 -15.81 2.39 -5.76
C ARG A 159 -15.63 0.89 -5.86
N PHE A 160 -16.12 0.15 -4.88
CA PHE A 160 -16.20 -1.30 -4.99
C PHE A 160 -17.28 -1.67 -6.00
N LEU A 161 -16.96 -2.67 -6.81
CA LEU A 161 -17.88 -3.31 -7.74
C LEU A 161 -18.13 -4.74 -7.30
N ALA A 162 -19.36 -5.20 -7.50
CA ALA A 162 -19.71 -6.60 -7.28
C ALA A 162 -19.05 -7.49 -8.35
N ALA A 163 -19.00 -8.79 -8.05
CA ALA A 163 -18.68 -9.81 -9.05
C ALA A 163 -19.51 -9.66 -10.32
N TRP A 164 -18.92 -10.02 -11.46
CA TRP A 164 -19.50 -9.91 -12.81
C TRP A 164 -19.74 -8.48 -13.31
N SER A 165 -19.25 -7.47 -12.60
CA SER A 165 -19.26 -6.09 -13.10
C SER A 165 -18.19 -5.90 -14.17
N LEU A 166 -18.56 -5.23 -15.27
CA LEU A 166 -17.64 -4.89 -16.37
C LEU A 166 -16.88 -6.11 -16.93
N GLY A 167 -17.52 -7.28 -16.94
CA GLY A 167 -16.95 -8.49 -17.52
C GLY A 167 -15.88 -9.18 -16.67
N TYR A 168 -15.75 -8.83 -15.39
CA TYR A 168 -14.85 -9.52 -14.46
C TYR A 168 -15.61 -10.36 -13.44
N GLU A 169 -15.27 -11.63 -13.30
CA GLU A 169 -16.01 -12.59 -12.45
C GLU A 169 -15.89 -12.35 -10.94
N GLY A 170 -14.86 -11.64 -10.49
CA GLY A 170 -14.57 -11.41 -9.06
C GLY A 170 -14.98 -10.02 -8.56
N PRO A 171 -14.88 -9.77 -7.24
CA PRO A 171 -14.99 -8.42 -6.70
C PRO A 171 -13.85 -7.55 -7.24
N SER A 172 -14.17 -6.32 -7.64
CA SER A 172 -13.19 -5.39 -8.19
C SER A 172 -13.41 -3.98 -7.67
N MET A 173 -12.55 -3.06 -8.07
CA MET A 173 -12.61 -1.65 -7.71
C MET A 173 -12.53 -0.82 -8.98
N LEU A 174 -13.35 0.21 -9.07
CA LEU A 174 -13.26 1.20 -10.15
C LEU A 174 -12.58 2.44 -9.59
N VAL A 175 -11.49 2.85 -10.22
CA VAL A 175 -10.68 3.99 -9.81
C VAL A 175 -10.78 5.08 -10.87
N ASN A 176 -10.98 6.31 -10.43
CA ASN A 176 -10.90 7.47 -11.31
C ASN A 176 -9.47 7.97 -11.34
N VAL A 177 -8.87 7.98 -12.54
CA VAL A 177 -7.47 8.35 -12.76
C VAL A 177 -7.31 9.74 -13.34
N GLN A 178 -8.39 10.40 -13.77
CA GLN A 178 -8.44 11.74 -14.39
C GLN A 178 -7.12 12.15 -15.05
N GLU A 179 -6.69 11.39 -16.06
CA GLU A 179 -5.75 11.95 -17.03
C GLU A 179 -6.57 12.90 -17.90
N ASN A 180 -6.07 14.13 -18.11
CA ASN A 180 -6.77 15.20 -18.84
C ASN A 180 -7.54 14.65 -20.04
N ILE A 181 -8.88 14.65 -19.92
CA ILE A 181 -9.79 14.40 -21.04
C ILE A 181 -9.55 15.57 -21.99
N ILE A 182 -8.76 15.36 -23.03
CA ILE A 182 -8.87 16.21 -24.22
C ILE A 182 -10.30 15.98 -24.72
N PRO A 183 -11.13 17.03 -24.86
CA PRO A 183 -12.42 16.87 -25.48
C PRO A 183 -12.17 16.66 -26.97
N GLU A 184 -11.88 15.42 -27.38
CA GLU A 184 -12.04 15.06 -28.78
C GLU A 184 -13.52 15.17 -29.09
N THR A 185 -13.82 16.24 -29.82
CA THR A 185 -15.09 16.57 -30.42
C THR A 185 -15.75 15.32 -30.98
N LEU A 186 -16.98 15.11 -30.53
CA LEU A 186 -17.84 14.02 -30.90
C LEU A 186 -18.41 14.31 -32.29
N ASP A 187 -17.63 14.11 -33.35
CA ASP A 187 -18.18 13.99 -34.71
C ASP A 187 -18.72 12.57 -34.87
N LEU A 188 -19.92 12.34 -34.34
CA LEU A 188 -20.76 11.23 -34.74
C LEU A 188 -21.35 11.58 -36.12
N GLU A 189 -20.62 11.25 -37.19
CA GLU A 189 -21.25 11.08 -38.49
C GLU A 189 -22.04 9.76 -38.47
N LEU A 190 -23.37 9.90 -38.53
CA LEU A 190 -24.36 8.84 -38.77
C LEU A 190 -24.36 8.43 -40.25
#